data_AF-A0A9W5LF50-F1
#
_entry.id   AF-A0A9W5LF50-F1
#
_cell.length_a   1.000
_cell.length_b   1.000
_cell.length_c   1.000
_cell.angle_alpha   90.00
_cell.angle_beta   90.00
_cell.angle_gamma   90.00
#
_symmetry.space_group_name_H-M   'P 1'
#
loop_
_entity.id
_entity.type
_entity.pdbx_description
1 polymer ?
#
loop_
_entity_poly.entity_id
_entity_poly.type
_entity_poly.pdbx_seq_one_letter_code
_entity_poly.pdbx_strand_id
1 'polypeptide(L)'
;MPKSVTLYDLLISCPSDVKEELKIINETVDDFNRMFGHANNAIINTKHWSKDSYPQSGGRPQELLNQQFVLECDAAVAVFWTRFGTPTDHYGSGTEEEIVELIKSDKQVFLYFCEKPINPSEIDFEQYQKIKQFKERYGKSNIYDTFTNTEDFKKKFLNHLTLHFLRRFEKGGEQATKTRSDLSIKGAYNGGITEKPNATENNYTTSKYMLDMKNEIIGKIDKIQKMEKLNFPVGQKEVHNSIQSSFFRKERITINDSIKEAINNFCIHQNITIDEMDFYNVGHLEKQQNPLGAMAIGSSSRTSYELIGKDEEKEKYALLRRLHSQIKLYNEWLIYFNELDQKYVLNLCLSNTGTQYDEDIDVKLFFEEGLLCKKEELPIPGANILRQYDDFDYVDVIFKPEKTVSIQEYDGYQKTSYASRFDWSDYDDHKEEYIEALEELFVYEYYNEDGFDIISYKQNYLKHNTNVYLPSVLYFNAAPNVLRYEISSKYSEITFEGELEIEH
;
A
#
# COMPACT_ATOMS: atom_id res chain seq x y z
N MET A 1 47.67 12.32 -13.81
CA MET A 1 46.35 11.83 -14.27
C MET A 1 45.28 12.81 -13.81
N PRO A 2 44.28 13.14 -14.63
CA PRO A 2 43.15 13.95 -14.20
C PRO A 2 42.40 13.25 -13.07
N LYS A 3 41.88 14.03 -12.11
CA LYS A 3 41.07 13.54 -10.98
C LYS A 3 39.69 14.19 -11.03
N SER A 4 38.64 13.41 -10.76
CA SER A 4 37.30 13.95 -10.52
C SER A 4 37.25 14.59 -9.13
N VAL A 5 36.69 15.79 -9.04
CA VAL A 5 36.59 16.56 -7.79
C VAL A 5 35.19 17.16 -7.69
N THR A 6 34.57 17.07 -6.52
CA THR A 6 33.31 17.76 -6.21
C THR A 6 33.60 19.22 -5.88
N LEU A 7 33.01 20.16 -6.61
CA LEU A 7 33.17 21.59 -6.39
C LEU A 7 31.96 22.14 -5.62
N TYR A 8 32.21 22.93 -4.57
CA TYR A 8 31.18 23.67 -3.85
C TYR A 8 31.43 25.17 -4.01
N ASP A 9 30.48 25.90 -4.59
CA ASP A 9 30.59 27.35 -4.74
C ASP A 9 30.10 28.07 -3.48
N LEU A 10 30.98 28.86 -2.87
CA LEU A 10 30.72 29.63 -1.67
C LEU A 10 30.66 31.13 -2.00
N LEU A 11 29.46 31.69 -1.95
CA LEU A 11 29.24 33.12 -2.11
C LEU A 11 29.85 33.92 -0.96
N ILE A 12 30.61 34.96 -1.28
CA ILE A 12 31.07 35.97 -0.32
C ILE A 12 30.15 37.18 -0.42
N SER A 13 29.32 37.40 0.59
CA SER A 13 28.38 38.51 0.67
C SER A 13 28.78 39.49 1.77
N CYS A 14 29.34 40.63 1.39
CA CYS A 14 30.03 41.51 2.33
C CYS A 14 29.85 42.97 1.91
N PRO A 15 29.45 43.89 2.82
CA PRO A 15 29.48 45.31 2.54
C PRO A 15 30.92 45.84 2.33
N SER A 16 31.04 47.06 1.83
CA SER A 16 32.35 47.61 1.40
C SER A 16 33.35 47.90 2.54
N ASP A 17 32.93 47.88 3.80
CA ASP A 17 33.73 48.18 4.99
C ASP A 17 34.47 46.96 5.59
N VAL A 18 34.22 45.75 5.09
CA VAL A 18 34.81 44.48 5.61
C VAL A 18 35.86 43.88 4.66
N LYS A 19 36.78 44.72 4.15
CA LYS A 19 37.78 44.31 3.15
C LYS A 19 38.82 43.34 3.69
N GLU A 20 39.20 43.48 4.97
CA GLU A 20 40.15 42.57 5.62
C GLU A 20 39.55 41.18 5.77
N GLU A 21 38.26 41.12 6.15
CA GLU A 21 37.50 39.88 6.30
C GLU A 21 37.36 39.14 4.97
N LEU A 22 37.12 39.85 3.87
CA LEU A 22 37.12 39.25 2.53
C LEU A 22 38.44 38.52 2.22
N LYS A 23 39.58 39.12 2.59
CA LYS A 23 40.88 38.48 2.42
C LYS A 23 40.99 37.23 3.30
N ILE A 24 40.58 37.32 4.56
CA ILE A 24 40.61 36.21 5.52
C ILE A 24 39.71 35.06 5.07
N ILE A 25 38.53 35.34 4.52
CA ILE A 25 37.63 34.31 3.98
C ILE A 25 38.33 33.49 2.91
N ASN A 26 38.95 34.15 1.92
CA ASN A 26 39.67 33.46 0.85
C ASN A 26 40.86 32.64 1.40
N GLU A 27 41.69 33.24 2.26
CA GLU A 27 42.82 32.54 2.89
C GLU A 27 42.35 31.32 3.72
N THR A 28 41.21 31.43 4.40
CA THR A 28 40.65 30.35 5.23
C THR A 28 40.08 29.23 4.37
N VAL A 29 39.43 29.54 3.24
CA VAL A 29 38.97 28.54 2.27
C VAL A 29 40.16 27.81 1.64
N ASP A 30 41.23 28.52 1.31
CA ASP A 30 42.48 27.90 0.82
C ASP A 30 43.11 26.98 1.88
N ASP A 31 43.16 27.41 3.13
CA ASP A 31 43.61 26.58 4.26
C ASP A 31 42.74 25.32 4.39
N PHE A 32 41.42 25.47 4.35
CA PHE A 32 40.47 24.36 4.41
C PHE A 32 40.66 23.37 3.26
N ASN A 33 40.77 23.85 2.02
CA ASN A 33 40.98 23.01 0.84
C ASN A 33 42.30 22.23 0.91
N ARG A 34 43.37 22.84 1.43
CA ARG A 34 44.66 22.19 1.65
C ARG A 34 44.61 21.12 2.74
N MET A 35 43.93 21.41 3.85
CA MET A 35 43.87 20.52 5.01
C MET A 35 42.91 19.34 4.78
N PHE A 36 41.75 19.61 4.19
CA PHE A 36 40.64 18.66 4.11
C PHE A 36 40.20 18.39 2.68
N GLY A 37 40.10 19.43 1.84
CA GLY A 37 39.50 19.30 0.51
C GLY A 37 40.19 18.28 -0.40
N HIS A 38 41.51 18.43 -0.61
CA HIS A 38 42.26 17.54 -1.49
C HIS A 38 42.25 16.06 -1.05
N ALA A 39 42.25 15.80 0.27
CA ALA A 39 42.19 14.44 0.80
C ALA A 39 40.82 13.78 0.57
N ASN A 40 39.76 14.59 0.44
CA ASN A 40 38.37 14.15 0.28
C ASN A 40 37.85 14.30 -1.16
N ASN A 41 38.71 14.62 -2.14
CA ASN A 41 38.31 14.93 -3.53
C ASN A 41 37.19 15.99 -3.62
N ALA A 42 37.18 16.97 -2.73
CA ALA A 42 36.22 18.06 -2.72
C ALA A 42 36.92 19.41 -2.56
N ILE A 43 36.45 20.46 -3.23
CA ILE A 43 37.06 21.80 -3.16
C ILE A 43 35.93 22.82 -2.98
N ILE A 44 36.14 23.78 -2.09
CA ILE A 44 35.30 24.98 -1.97
C ILE A 44 35.90 26.07 -2.86
N ASN A 45 35.10 26.66 -3.75
CA ASN A 45 35.47 27.76 -4.60
C ASN A 45 34.72 29.03 -4.20
N THR A 46 35.44 30.12 -3.96
CA THR A 46 34.81 31.37 -3.52
C THR A 46 34.28 32.17 -4.70
N LYS A 47 33.07 32.70 -4.55
CA LYS A 47 32.38 33.53 -5.54
C LYS A 47 32.15 34.94 -5.01
N HIS A 48 32.46 35.95 -5.80
CA HIS A 48 32.24 37.35 -5.41
C HIS A 48 31.88 38.21 -6.64
N TRP A 49 30.93 39.12 -6.49
CA TRP A 49 30.40 39.92 -7.61
C TRP A 49 31.49 40.60 -8.45
N SER A 50 32.57 41.09 -7.83
CA SER A 50 33.63 41.82 -8.53
C SER A 50 34.47 40.94 -9.47
N LYS A 51 34.36 39.61 -9.37
CA LYS A 51 35.12 38.63 -10.17
C LYS A 51 34.21 37.73 -11.01
N ASP A 52 33.01 37.45 -10.50
CA ASP A 52 32.10 36.43 -11.03
C ASP A 52 30.82 37.01 -11.68
N SER A 53 30.76 38.33 -11.91
CA SER A 53 29.66 38.97 -12.66
C SER A 53 30.12 39.60 -13.96
N TYR A 54 29.17 39.83 -14.89
CA TYR A 54 29.42 40.50 -16.17
C TYR A 54 28.32 41.53 -16.50
N PRO A 55 28.62 42.57 -17.30
CA PRO A 55 27.61 43.56 -17.70
C PRO A 55 26.46 42.91 -18.46
N GLN A 56 25.25 43.02 -17.92
CA GLN A 56 24.02 42.50 -18.52
C GLN A 56 22.95 43.60 -18.50
N SER A 57 22.17 43.70 -19.58
CA SER A 57 21.08 44.68 -19.73
C SER A 57 19.71 44.00 -19.61
N GLY A 58 18.67 44.78 -19.32
CA GLY A 58 17.28 44.30 -19.37
C GLY A 58 16.68 43.87 -18.03
N GLY A 59 17.33 44.15 -16.90
CA GLY A 59 16.83 43.86 -15.56
C GLY A 59 17.39 44.80 -14.49
N ARG A 60 16.97 44.62 -13.23
CA ARG A 60 17.51 45.37 -12.09
C ARG A 60 18.90 44.84 -11.70
N PRO A 61 19.85 45.69 -11.29
CA PRO A 61 21.23 45.26 -11.03
C PRO A 61 21.37 44.09 -10.05
N GLN A 62 20.68 44.11 -8.90
CA GLN A 62 20.76 43.03 -7.91
C GLN A 62 20.09 41.74 -8.40
N GLU A 63 18.92 41.84 -9.06
CA GLU A 63 18.24 40.67 -9.63
C GLU A 63 19.10 39.97 -10.70
N LEU A 64 19.78 40.77 -11.55
CA LEU A 64 20.71 40.24 -12.54
C LEU A 64 21.90 39.54 -11.89
N LEU A 65 22.50 40.11 -10.84
CA LEU A 65 23.57 39.46 -10.09
C LEU A 65 23.08 38.16 -9.42
N ASN A 66 21.86 38.18 -8.88
CA ASN A 66 21.30 37.01 -8.22
C ASN A 66 21.15 35.84 -9.21
N GLN A 67 20.64 36.12 -10.41
CA GLN A 67 20.49 35.15 -11.50
C GLN A 67 21.84 34.73 -12.11
N GLN A 68 22.83 35.62 -12.14
CA GLN A 68 24.12 35.32 -12.77
C GLN A 68 24.95 34.30 -11.99
N PHE A 69 24.91 34.31 -10.65
CA PHE A 69 25.73 33.36 -9.87
C PHE A 69 25.28 33.11 -8.42
N VAL A 70 24.56 34.04 -7.77
CA VAL A 70 24.17 33.88 -6.35
C VAL A 70 23.30 32.63 -6.16
N LEU A 71 22.27 32.46 -6.99
CA LEU A 71 21.35 31.32 -6.88
C LEU A 71 22.01 29.98 -7.24
N GLU A 72 23.16 29.98 -7.92
CA GLU A 72 23.91 28.77 -8.26
C GLU A 72 24.85 28.34 -7.12
N CYS A 73 25.26 29.25 -6.24
CA CYS A 73 26.20 28.94 -5.14
C CYS A 73 25.60 27.95 -4.14
N ASP A 74 26.39 27.02 -3.58
CA ASP A 74 25.95 25.99 -2.64
C ASP A 74 25.79 26.50 -1.20
N ALA A 75 26.53 27.56 -0.86
CA ALA A 75 26.48 28.22 0.44
C ALA A 75 26.89 29.69 0.30
N ALA A 76 26.66 30.48 1.35
CA ALA A 76 27.22 31.82 1.49
C ALA A 76 27.94 32.02 2.81
N VAL A 77 28.95 32.89 2.81
CA VAL A 77 29.49 33.54 4.00
C VAL A 77 29.14 35.02 3.92
N ALA A 78 28.47 35.51 4.96
CA ALA A 78 28.06 36.90 5.07
C ALA A 78 28.65 37.56 6.31
N VAL A 79 29.21 38.76 6.15
CA VAL A 79 29.85 39.49 7.25
C VAL A 79 29.36 40.92 7.30
N PHE A 80 28.85 41.35 8.45
CA PHE A 80 28.49 42.75 8.72
C PHE A 80 29.39 43.35 9.79
N TRP A 81 29.74 44.63 9.65
CA TRP A 81 30.41 45.41 10.70
C TRP A 81 29.63 46.66 11.06
N THR A 82 29.87 47.78 10.37
CA THR A 82 29.21 49.07 10.65
C THR A 82 28.29 49.54 9.55
N ARG A 83 28.47 49.02 8.33
CA ARG A 83 27.62 49.28 7.18
C ARG A 83 26.65 48.12 6.93
N PHE A 84 25.37 48.43 6.77
CA PHE A 84 24.37 47.45 6.34
C PHE A 84 24.37 47.27 4.82
N GLY A 85 24.60 48.34 4.07
CA GLY A 85 24.69 48.33 2.61
C GLY A 85 23.73 49.32 1.95
N THR A 86 23.60 49.18 0.64
CA THR A 86 22.70 50.00 -0.19
C THR A 86 21.38 49.26 -0.36
N PRO A 87 20.23 49.90 -0.07
CA PRO A 87 18.92 49.29 -0.27
C PRO A 87 18.71 48.83 -1.71
N THR A 88 18.00 47.72 -1.84
CA THR A 88 17.47 47.22 -3.10
C THR A 88 15.95 47.48 -3.13
N ASP A 89 15.28 47.04 -4.19
CA ASP A 89 13.86 47.28 -4.39
C ASP A 89 12.99 46.69 -3.27
N HIS A 90 13.42 45.58 -2.67
CA HIS A 90 12.66 44.85 -1.66
C HIS A 90 13.38 44.70 -0.31
N TYR A 91 14.69 44.97 -0.25
CA TYR A 91 15.51 44.74 0.93
C TYR A 91 16.32 45.97 1.33
N GLY A 92 16.70 46.05 2.60
CA GLY A 92 17.48 47.16 3.13
C GLY A 92 18.95 47.11 2.72
N SER A 93 19.44 45.98 2.20
CA SER A 93 20.73 45.86 1.52
C SER A 93 20.78 44.68 0.52
N GLY A 94 21.68 44.76 -0.47
CA GLY A 94 21.95 43.63 -1.37
C GLY A 94 22.45 42.37 -0.64
N THR A 95 23.25 42.54 0.42
CA THR A 95 23.69 41.45 1.31
C THR A 95 22.50 40.79 2.03
N GLU A 96 21.52 41.57 2.50
CA GLU A 96 20.28 41.02 3.09
C GLU A 96 19.49 40.23 2.05
N GLU A 97 19.36 40.74 0.83
CA GLU A 97 18.67 40.05 -0.28
C GLU A 97 19.31 38.70 -0.60
N GLU A 98 20.65 38.66 -0.78
CA GLU A 98 21.40 37.42 -1.05
C GLU A 98 21.23 36.37 0.05
N ILE A 99 21.27 36.79 1.32
CA ILE A 99 21.04 35.90 2.47
C ILE A 99 19.62 35.32 2.42
N VAL A 100 18.62 36.17 2.19
CA VAL A 100 17.21 35.75 2.21
C VAL A 100 16.90 34.80 1.04
N GLU A 101 17.41 35.07 -0.15
CA GLU A 101 17.21 34.22 -1.32
C GLU A 101 17.88 32.84 -1.18
N LEU A 102 19.08 32.79 -0.60
CA LEU A 102 19.75 31.51 -0.31
C LEU A 102 19.03 30.71 0.76
N ILE A 103 18.53 31.34 1.82
CA ILE A 103 17.73 30.67 2.86
C ILE A 103 16.42 30.13 2.29
N LYS A 104 15.73 30.89 1.43
CA LYS A 104 14.52 30.40 0.73
C LYS A 104 14.81 29.18 -0.14
N SER A 105 16.03 29.05 -0.65
CA SER A 105 16.49 27.93 -1.47
C SER A 105 17.09 26.79 -0.64
N ASP A 106 16.90 26.78 0.68
CA ASP A 106 17.42 25.79 1.64
C ASP A 106 18.96 25.65 1.62
N LYS A 107 19.66 26.76 1.34
CA LYS A 107 21.14 26.80 1.27
C LYS A 107 21.75 27.36 2.55
N GLN A 108 22.96 26.88 2.88
CA GLN A 108 23.65 27.28 4.09
C GLN A 108 24.16 28.72 4.00
N VAL A 109 23.90 29.52 5.04
CA VAL A 109 24.49 30.84 5.22
C VAL A 109 25.31 30.88 6.51
N PHE A 110 26.60 31.18 6.42
CA PHE A 110 27.48 31.48 7.55
C PHE A 110 27.46 32.98 7.82
N LEU A 111 26.60 33.43 8.74
CA LEU A 111 26.44 34.84 9.07
C LEU A 111 27.29 35.25 10.28
N TYR A 112 28.10 36.29 10.11
CA TYR A 112 28.95 36.86 11.15
C TYR A 112 28.73 38.35 11.35
N PHE A 113 28.76 38.78 12.62
CA PHE A 113 28.80 40.20 12.99
C PHE A 113 30.13 40.55 13.64
N CYS A 114 30.85 41.51 13.06
CA CYS A 114 32.09 42.04 13.58
C CYS A 114 31.80 42.99 14.76
N GLU A 115 32.47 42.77 15.88
CA GLU A 115 32.36 43.55 17.12
C GLU A 115 33.71 44.23 17.45
N LYS A 116 34.57 44.43 16.44
CA LYS A 116 35.81 45.22 16.56
C LYS A 116 35.49 46.65 17.03
N PRO A 117 36.27 47.24 17.95
CA PRO A 117 36.12 48.64 18.34
C PRO A 117 36.27 49.57 17.14
N ILE A 118 35.41 50.58 17.05
CA ILE A 118 35.46 51.64 16.03
C ILE A 118 35.30 53.00 16.70
N ASN A 119 35.92 54.02 16.12
CA ASN A 119 35.73 55.40 16.57
C ASN A 119 34.27 55.82 16.34
N PRO A 120 33.54 56.32 17.36
CA PRO A 120 32.15 56.78 17.19
C PRO A 120 31.96 57.81 16.07
N SER A 121 33.00 58.59 15.74
CA SER A 121 32.96 59.58 14.65
C SER A 121 32.91 58.95 13.25
N GLU A 122 33.27 57.68 13.12
CA GLU A 122 33.30 56.93 11.85
C GLU A 122 32.02 56.09 11.65
N ILE A 123 31.14 56.03 12.65
CA ILE A 123 29.91 55.24 12.60
C ILE A 123 28.80 56.05 11.93
N ASP A 124 28.27 55.53 10.83
CA ASP A 124 26.95 55.92 10.34
C ASP A 124 25.88 55.27 11.23
N PHE A 125 25.26 56.08 12.09
CA PHE A 125 24.27 55.61 13.05
C PHE A 125 23.04 54.95 12.39
N GLU A 126 22.61 55.42 11.22
CA GLU A 126 21.45 54.85 10.52
C GLU A 126 21.78 53.46 9.97
N GLN A 127 22.95 53.31 9.35
CA GLN A 127 23.45 52.01 8.87
C GLN A 127 23.62 51.03 10.02
N TYR A 128 24.24 51.47 11.12
CA TYR A 128 24.46 50.61 12.29
C TYR A 128 23.15 50.19 12.96
N GLN A 129 22.14 51.06 12.98
CA GLN A 129 20.81 50.73 13.48
C GLN A 129 20.14 49.62 12.62
N LYS A 130 20.29 49.66 11.29
CA LYS A 130 19.79 48.59 10.41
C LYS A 130 20.46 47.25 10.69
N ILE A 131 21.76 47.24 10.96
CA ILE A 131 22.49 46.02 11.36
C ILE A 131 21.90 45.43 12.64
N LYS A 132 21.64 46.25 13.66
CA LYS A 132 21.02 45.78 14.91
C LYS A 132 19.64 45.15 14.67
N GLN A 133 18.80 45.83 13.89
CA GLN A 133 17.46 45.32 13.54
C GLN A 133 17.53 44.01 12.74
N PHE A 134 18.48 43.90 11.81
CA PHE A 134 18.71 42.67 11.05
C PHE A 134 19.23 41.54 11.95
N LYS A 135 20.20 41.81 12.82
CA LYS A 135 20.76 40.85 13.81
C LYS A 135 19.66 40.28 14.70
N GLU A 136 18.79 41.13 15.26
CA GLU A 136 17.65 40.71 16.09
C GLU A 136 16.63 39.88 15.29
N ARG A 137 16.29 40.31 14.08
CA ARG A 137 15.32 39.60 13.22
C ARG A 137 15.84 38.26 12.76
N TYR A 138 17.11 38.18 12.34
CA TYR A 138 17.76 36.95 11.91
C TYR A 138 17.87 35.95 13.07
N GLY A 139 18.28 36.43 14.25
CA GLY A 139 18.45 35.60 15.45
C GLY A 139 17.16 34.96 16.00
N LYS A 140 15.97 35.37 15.55
CA LYS A 140 14.69 34.74 15.94
C LYS A 140 14.48 33.37 15.31
N SER A 141 15.06 33.15 14.13
CA SER A 141 14.80 31.94 13.33
C SER A 141 16.07 31.26 12.81
N ASN A 142 17.24 31.90 12.94
CA ASN A 142 18.51 31.43 12.41
C ASN A 142 19.66 31.68 13.40
N ILE A 143 20.77 30.96 13.21
CA ILE A 143 21.97 31.08 14.06
C ILE A 143 23.01 31.94 13.34
N TYR A 144 23.61 32.89 14.06
CA TYR A 144 24.75 33.69 13.63
C TYR A 144 25.87 33.60 14.67
N ASP A 145 27.08 34.03 14.31
CA ASP A 145 28.18 34.19 15.26
C ASP A 145 28.73 35.63 15.25
N THR A 146 29.53 35.99 16.25
CA THR A 146 30.20 37.29 16.34
C THR A 146 31.70 37.11 16.52
N PHE A 147 32.51 38.09 16.15
CA PHE A 147 33.96 38.03 16.36
C PHE A 147 34.51 39.41 16.69
N THR A 148 35.60 39.45 17.45
CA THR A 148 36.20 40.71 17.95
C THR A 148 37.50 41.10 17.27
N ASN A 149 38.11 40.17 16.51
CA ASN A 149 39.35 40.39 15.76
C ASN A 149 39.47 39.36 14.62
N THR A 150 40.47 39.56 13.75
CA THR A 150 40.69 38.76 12.55
C THR A 150 41.10 37.31 12.82
N GLU A 151 41.91 37.07 13.86
CA GLU A 151 42.35 35.72 14.24
C GLU A 151 41.19 34.89 14.79
N ASP A 152 40.34 35.50 15.60
CA ASP A 152 39.10 34.88 16.10
C ASP A 152 38.15 34.53 14.94
N PHE A 153 37.95 35.46 14.00
CA PHE A 153 37.16 35.21 12.80
C PHE A 153 37.71 34.04 11.98
N LYS A 154 39.02 34.05 11.68
CA LYS A 154 39.68 32.97 10.93
C LYS A 154 39.47 31.61 11.61
N LYS A 155 39.69 31.55 12.91
CA LYS A 155 39.51 30.32 13.70
C LYS A 155 38.07 29.82 13.68
N LYS A 156 37.10 30.70 13.93
CA LYS A 156 35.67 30.37 13.95
C LYS A 156 35.20 29.93 12.57
N PHE A 157 35.55 30.69 11.53
CA PHE A 157 35.16 30.38 10.17
C PHE A 157 35.75 29.05 9.68
N LEU A 158 37.04 28.79 9.93
CA LEU A 158 37.65 27.49 9.62
C LEU A 158 36.92 26.34 10.33
N ASN A 159 36.62 26.50 11.62
CA ASN A 159 35.89 25.49 12.39
C ASN A 159 34.48 25.25 11.81
N HIS A 160 33.76 26.31 11.43
CA HIS A 160 32.41 26.20 10.88
C HIS A 160 32.40 25.57 9.48
N LEU A 161 33.35 25.93 8.61
CA LEU A 161 33.57 25.24 7.34
C LEU A 161 33.84 23.75 7.58
N THR A 162 34.70 23.44 8.55
CA THR A 162 35.03 22.07 8.95
C THR A 162 33.80 21.28 9.36
N LEU A 163 33.00 21.80 10.29
CA LEU A 163 31.79 21.13 10.77
C LEU A 163 30.73 20.95 9.66
N HIS A 164 30.59 21.93 8.77
CA HIS A 164 29.58 21.88 7.71
C HIS A 164 29.98 20.98 6.55
N PHE A 165 31.20 21.14 6.04
CA PHE A 165 31.68 20.46 4.83
C PHE A 165 32.29 19.10 5.11
N LEU A 166 32.99 18.84 6.23
CA LEU A 166 33.48 17.48 6.51
C LEU A 166 32.34 16.48 6.65
N ARG A 167 31.25 16.86 7.34
CA ARG A 167 30.05 16.01 7.43
C ARG A 167 29.46 15.70 6.04
N ARG A 168 29.60 16.63 5.09
CA ARG A 168 29.18 16.45 3.69
C ARG A 168 30.20 15.63 2.88
N PHE A 169 31.49 15.69 3.22
CA PHE A 169 32.55 14.91 2.59
C PHE A 169 32.56 13.44 3.04
N GLU A 170 32.28 13.16 4.32
CA GLU A 170 32.09 11.79 4.84
C GLU A 170 30.83 11.13 4.25
N LYS A 171 29.79 11.93 4.04
CA LYS A 171 28.63 11.55 3.24
C LYS A 171 28.90 11.61 1.73
N GLY A 172 30.03 12.16 1.29
CA GLY A 172 30.39 12.47 -0.09
C GLY A 172 30.93 11.28 -0.90
N GLY A 173 30.79 10.06 -0.38
CA GLY A 173 30.64 8.86 -1.21
C GLY A 173 29.21 8.69 -1.76
N GLU A 174 28.25 9.41 -1.19
CA GLU A 174 26.92 9.63 -1.75
C GLU A 174 26.92 11.04 -2.36
N GLN A 175 26.74 11.10 -3.67
CA GLN A 175 26.36 12.34 -4.36
C GLN A 175 25.22 13.01 -3.58
N ALA A 176 25.08 14.33 -3.70
CA ALA A 176 23.81 14.99 -3.43
C ALA A 176 22.75 14.31 -4.31
N THR A 177 22.12 13.27 -3.79
CA THR A 177 20.95 12.66 -4.38
C THR A 177 19.91 13.77 -4.29
N LYS A 178 19.55 14.33 -5.44
CA LYS A 178 18.19 14.87 -5.61
C LYS A 178 17.29 13.86 -4.89
N THR A 179 16.61 14.30 -3.85
CA THR A 179 15.59 13.46 -3.21
C THR A 179 14.63 13.11 -4.33
N ARG A 180 14.61 11.84 -4.71
CA ARG A 180 13.80 11.35 -5.80
C ARG A 180 13.06 10.12 -5.32
N SER A 181 11.79 10.06 -5.66
CA SER A 181 11.07 8.81 -5.69
C SER A 181 11.69 7.92 -6.76
N ASP A 182 11.70 6.62 -6.51
CA ASP A 182 12.15 5.61 -7.48
C ASP A 182 11.10 4.51 -7.42
N LEU A 183 10.06 4.69 -8.24
CA LEU A 183 8.86 3.85 -8.22
C LEU A 183 9.00 2.73 -9.23
N SER A 184 8.69 1.51 -8.82
CA SER A 184 8.72 0.33 -9.68
C SER A 184 7.68 -0.69 -9.26
N ILE A 185 7.25 -1.52 -10.21
CA ILE A 185 6.49 -2.73 -9.92
C ILE A 185 7.47 -3.88 -9.70
N LYS A 186 7.20 -4.71 -8.70
CA LYS A 186 7.96 -5.93 -8.41
C LYS A 186 7.01 -7.09 -8.18
N GLY A 187 7.50 -8.30 -8.39
CA GLY A 187 6.81 -9.52 -8.00
C GLY A 187 6.83 -9.69 -6.49
N ALA A 188 5.76 -10.25 -5.94
CA ALA A 188 5.67 -10.61 -4.54
C ALA A 188 5.48 -12.12 -4.41
N TYR A 189 6.41 -12.79 -3.72
CA TYR A 189 6.39 -14.25 -3.56
C TYR A 189 6.85 -14.65 -2.17
N ASN A 190 6.11 -15.55 -1.51
CA ASN A 190 6.36 -15.98 -0.12
C ASN A 190 6.61 -14.82 0.86
N GLY A 191 5.94 -13.69 0.64
CA GLY A 191 6.05 -12.49 1.45
C GLY A 191 7.31 -11.64 1.27
N GLY A 192 8.17 -11.99 0.30
CA GLY A 192 9.31 -11.19 -0.15
C GLY A 192 9.06 -10.56 -1.53
N ILE A 193 9.98 -9.68 -1.94
CA ILE A 193 9.97 -9.03 -3.25
C ILE A 193 10.94 -9.74 -4.21
N THR A 194 10.59 -9.77 -5.50
CA THR A 194 11.42 -10.32 -6.58
C THR A 194 11.34 -9.44 -7.83
N GLU A 195 12.45 -9.29 -8.53
CA GLU A 195 12.50 -8.61 -9.84
C GLU A 195 11.94 -9.47 -10.97
N LYS A 196 11.68 -10.75 -10.69
CA LYS A 196 11.08 -11.71 -11.61
C LYS A 196 9.79 -12.24 -11.00
N PRO A 197 8.64 -11.62 -11.32
CA PRO A 197 7.34 -12.12 -10.91
C PRO A 197 7.15 -13.54 -11.43
N ASN A 198 6.42 -14.37 -10.67
CA ASN A 198 6.06 -15.72 -11.08
C ASN A 198 4.53 -15.83 -11.11
N ALA A 199 3.99 -16.21 -12.26
CA ALA A 199 2.58 -16.54 -12.42
C ALA A 199 2.36 -18.02 -12.08
N THR A 200 1.66 -18.27 -10.97
CA THR A 200 1.44 -19.63 -10.46
C THR A 200 0.02 -20.10 -10.68
N GLU A 201 -0.18 -21.40 -10.80
CA GLU A 201 -1.50 -22.02 -10.73
C GLU A 201 -2.01 -22.07 -9.28
N ASN A 202 -3.32 -21.93 -9.10
CA ASN A 202 -3.95 -22.13 -7.79
C ASN A 202 -4.13 -23.62 -7.48
N ASN A 203 -4.25 -23.91 -6.18
CA ASN A 203 -4.44 -25.26 -5.67
C ASN A 203 -5.51 -25.29 -4.56
N TYR A 204 -6.56 -24.50 -4.72
CA TYR A 204 -7.62 -24.35 -3.71
C TYR A 204 -8.38 -25.66 -3.48
N THR A 205 -8.62 -26.45 -4.52
CA THR A 205 -9.29 -27.76 -4.42
C THR A 205 -8.52 -28.75 -3.55
N THR A 206 -7.19 -28.62 -3.47
CA THR A 206 -6.31 -29.46 -2.63
C THR A 206 -5.84 -28.78 -1.34
N SER A 207 -6.36 -27.57 -1.07
CA SER A 207 -6.02 -26.79 0.12
C SER A 207 -6.36 -27.54 1.41
N LYS A 208 -5.68 -27.15 2.50
CA LYS A 208 -5.96 -27.68 3.84
C LYS A 208 -7.43 -27.54 4.23
N TYR A 209 -8.07 -26.42 3.89
CA TYR A 209 -9.49 -26.18 4.16
C TYR A 209 -10.38 -27.24 3.50
N MET A 210 -10.15 -27.54 2.21
CA MET A 210 -10.90 -28.57 1.50
C MET A 210 -10.65 -29.97 2.04
N LEU A 211 -9.40 -30.27 2.41
CA LEU A 211 -9.04 -31.54 3.04
C LEU A 211 -9.73 -31.72 4.41
N ASP A 212 -9.74 -30.68 5.24
CA ASP A 212 -10.36 -30.70 6.56
C ASP A 212 -11.88 -30.89 6.46
N MET A 213 -12.54 -30.17 5.54
CA MET A 213 -13.98 -30.34 5.26
C MET A 213 -14.30 -31.76 4.79
N LYS A 214 -13.50 -32.30 3.86
CA LYS A 214 -13.63 -33.67 3.39
C LYS A 214 -13.49 -34.68 4.54
N ASN A 215 -12.48 -34.52 5.38
CA ASN A 215 -12.23 -35.40 6.52
C ASN A 215 -13.36 -35.34 7.55
N GLU A 216 -13.96 -34.16 7.78
CA GLU A 216 -15.12 -34.00 8.66
C GLU A 216 -16.33 -34.78 8.13
N ILE A 217 -16.60 -34.69 6.83
CA ILE A 217 -17.67 -35.45 6.15
C ILE A 217 -17.44 -36.95 6.32
N ILE A 218 -16.22 -37.43 6.07
CA ILE A 218 -15.85 -38.84 6.24
C ILE A 218 -16.04 -39.28 7.69
N GLY A 219 -15.61 -38.48 8.67
CA GLY A 219 -15.81 -38.78 10.09
C GLY A 219 -17.28 -38.87 10.49
N LYS A 220 -18.17 -38.08 9.86
CA LYS A 220 -19.62 -38.18 10.08
C LYS A 220 -20.23 -39.43 9.45
N ILE A 221 -19.76 -39.82 8.27
CA ILE A 221 -20.17 -41.08 7.63
C ILE A 221 -19.79 -42.25 8.56
N ASP A 222 -18.54 -42.30 9.04
CA ASP A 222 -18.07 -43.33 9.97
C ASP A 222 -18.87 -43.33 11.28
N LYS A 223 -19.18 -42.15 11.84
CA LYS A 223 -20.06 -42.05 13.02
C LYS A 223 -21.42 -42.69 12.76
N ILE A 224 -22.07 -42.37 11.63
CA ILE A 224 -23.40 -42.91 11.29
C ILE A 224 -23.35 -44.43 11.08
N GLN A 225 -22.30 -44.94 10.43
CA GLN A 225 -22.10 -46.38 10.24
C GLN A 225 -21.94 -47.16 11.55
N LYS A 226 -21.37 -46.52 12.58
CA LYS A 226 -21.15 -47.12 13.90
C LYS A 226 -22.35 -47.00 14.84
N MET A 227 -23.41 -46.30 14.45
CA MET A 227 -24.62 -46.19 15.27
C MET A 227 -25.34 -47.54 15.38
N GLU A 228 -26.11 -47.71 16.45
CA GLU A 228 -26.91 -48.93 16.65
C GLU A 228 -27.90 -49.14 15.49
N LYS A 229 -28.00 -50.40 15.05
CA LYS A 229 -28.93 -50.80 13.99
C LYS A 229 -30.36 -50.61 14.46
N LEU A 230 -31.11 -49.79 13.75
CA LEU A 230 -32.52 -49.54 14.05
C LEU A 230 -33.38 -50.65 13.44
N ASN A 231 -34.45 -51.04 14.12
CA ASN A 231 -35.36 -52.04 13.58
C ASN A 231 -36.10 -51.49 12.36
N PHE A 232 -36.21 -52.29 11.31
CA PHE A 232 -37.15 -52.02 10.24
C PHE A 232 -38.57 -52.20 10.77
N PRO A 233 -39.51 -51.31 10.47
CA PRO A 233 -40.91 -51.58 10.73
C PRO A 233 -41.36 -52.75 9.90
N VAL A 234 -41.69 -53.83 10.61
CA VAL A 234 -42.40 -54.97 10.05
C VAL A 234 -43.87 -54.57 9.96
N GLY A 235 -44.37 -54.51 8.72
CA GLY A 235 -45.76 -54.40 8.30
C GLY A 235 -46.79 -53.85 9.29
N GLN A 236 -47.27 -52.63 9.06
CA GLN A 236 -48.63 -52.25 9.45
C GLN A 236 -49.40 -51.80 8.20
N LYS A 237 -50.58 -52.40 8.03
CA LYS A 237 -51.54 -52.12 6.96
C LYS A 237 -51.85 -50.63 6.92
N GLU A 238 -52.00 -50.10 5.71
CA GLU A 238 -52.66 -48.82 5.46
C GLU A 238 -53.99 -48.80 6.24
N VAL A 239 -54.05 -47.98 7.28
CA VAL A 239 -55.30 -47.68 7.95
C VAL A 239 -56.04 -46.69 7.04
N HIS A 240 -56.85 -47.24 6.14
CA HIS A 240 -57.99 -46.50 5.61
C HIS A 240 -58.87 -46.12 6.79
N ASN A 241 -59.01 -44.83 7.12
CA ASN A 241 -60.27 -44.29 7.63
C ASN A 241 -60.36 -42.76 7.61
N SER A 242 -61.50 -42.32 7.06
CA SER A 242 -62.33 -41.14 7.34
C SER A 242 -61.68 -39.81 7.70
N ILE A 243 -62.16 -38.77 7.01
CA ILE A 243 -62.04 -37.33 7.24
C ILE A 243 -61.94 -36.96 8.74
N GLN A 244 -60.74 -37.05 9.30
CA GLN A 244 -60.33 -36.40 10.54
C GLN A 244 -59.24 -35.40 10.16
N SER A 245 -59.33 -34.23 10.78
CA SER A 245 -58.56 -33.03 10.49
C SER A 245 -57.08 -33.29 10.17
N SER A 246 -56.62 -32.77 9.04
CA SER A 246 -55.24 -32.90 8.52
C SER A 246 -54.13 -32.46 9.48
N PHE A 247 -54.48 -31.83 10.60
CA PHE A 247 -53.58 -31.31 11.64
C PHE A 247 -52.98 -32.37 12.56
N PHE A 248 -53.60 -33.56 12.71
CA PHE A 248 -53.09 -34.64 13.57
C PHE A 248 -52.49 -35.81 12.79
N ARG A 249 -52.30 -35.65 11.48
CA ARG A 249 -51.71 -36.70 10.63
C ARG A 249 -50.24 -36.89 10.99
N LYS A 250 -49.91 -38.09 11.44
CA LYS A 250 -48.52 -38.54 11.54
C LYS A 250 -48.11 -39.14 10.21
N GLU A 251 -46.98 -38.68 9.69
CA GLU A 251 -46.39 -39.19 8.46
C GLU A 251 -45.03 -39.78 8.78
N ARG A 252 -44.76 -40.98 8.29
CA ARG A 252 -43.46 -41.61 8.49
C ARG A 252 -42.36 -40.86 7.75
N ILE A 253 -41.21 -40.73 8.38
CA ILE A 253 -40.03 -40.11 7.77
C ILE A 253 -39.25 -41.16 6.99
N THR A 254 -38.97 -40.83 5.74
CA THR A 254 -38.03 -41.52 4.89
C THR A 254 -36.98 -40.53 4.42
N ILE A 255 -35.74 -40.98 4.26
CA ILE A 255 -34.70 -40.17 3.64
C ILE A 255 -35.05 -39.99 2.16
N ASN A 256 -35.13 -38.73 1.73
CA ASN A 256 -35.40 -38.36 0.34
C ASN A 256 -34.26 -38.87 -0.57
N ASP A 257 -34.59 -39.27 -1.79
CA ASP A 257 -33.63 -39.82 -2.75
C ASP A 257 -32.53 -38.81 -3.12
N SER A 258 -32.81 -37.51 -3.17
CA SER A 258 -31.78 -36.47 -3.36
C SER A 258 -30.70 -36.49 -2.27
N ILE A 259 -31.08 -36.80 -1.02
CA ILE A 259 -30.12 -36.93 0.09
C ILE A 259 -29.26 -38.18 -0.11
N LYS A 260 -29.89 -39.31 -0.46
CA LYS A 260 -29.17 -40.57 -0.69
C LYS A 260 -28.21 -40.43 -1.86
N GLU A 261 -28.63 -39.84 -2.96
CA GLU A 261 -27.82 -39.66 -4.16
C GLU A 261 -26.58 -38.82 -3.88
N ALA A 262 -26.72 -37.68 -3.19
CA ALA A 262 -25.59 -36.84 -2.83
C ALA A 262 -24.57 -37.56 -1.93
N ILE A 263 -25.05 -38.30 -0.91
CA ILE A 263 -24.18 -39.07 -0.01
C ILE A 263 -23.53 -40.24 -0.74
N ASN A 264 -24.30 -41.01 -1.52
CA ASN A 264 -23.81 -42.16 -2.29
C ASN A 264 -22.73 -41.72 -3.29
N ASN A 265 -22.97 -40.64 -4.05
CA ASN A 265 -22.00 -40.12 -5.00
C ASN A 265 -20.69 -39.71 -4.30
N PHE A 266 -20.78 -39.01 -3.16
CA PHE A 266 -19.60 -38.67 -2.37
C PHE A 266 -18.84 -39.93 -1.92
N CYS A 267 -19.54 -40.93 -1.37
CA CYS A 267 -18.95 -42.19 -0.93
C CYS A 267 -18.26 -42.94 -2.09
N ILE A 268 -18.89 -43.01 -3.26
CA ILE A 268 -18.32 -43.63 -4.46
C ILE A 268 -17.03 -42.92 -4.86
N HIS A 269 -17.03 -41.58 -4.95
CA HIS A 269 -15.84 -40.80 -5.30
C HIS A 269 -14.70 -40.96 -4.29
N GLN A 270 -15.00 -41.17 -3.01
CA GLN A 270 -14.01 -41.37 -1.95
C GLN A 270 -13.66 -42.85 -1.69
N ASN A 271 -14.19 -43.79 -2.48
CA ASN A 271 -14.06 -45.24 -2.28
C ASN A 271 -14.51 -45.72 -0.87
N ILE A 272 -15.58 -45.15 -0.34
CA ILE A 272 -16.18 -45.52 0.95
C ILE A 272 -17.35 -46.46 0.71
N THR A 273 -17.33 -47.63 1.36
CA THR A 273 -18.43 -48.59 1.29
C THR A 273 -19.43 -48.36 2.41
N ILE A 274 -20.71 -48.22 2.09
CA ILE A 274 -21.81 -48.11 3.06
C ILE A 274 -22.86 -49.20 2.82
N ASP A 275 -23.43 -49.74 3.89
CA ASP A 275 -24.64 -50.59 3.81
C ASP A 275 -25.85 -49.67 3.72
N GLU A 276 -26.32 -49.37 2.51
CA GLU A 276 -27.41 -48.39 2.28
C GLU A 276 -28.69 -48.74 3.05
N MET A 277 -28.99 -50.03 3.23
CA MET A 277 -30.20 -50.46 3.93
C MET A 277 -30.18 -50.06 5.39
N ASP A 278 -29.01 -50.17 6.05
CA ASP A 278 -28.84 -49.80 7.45
C ASP A 278 -28.50 -48.31 7.61
N PHE A 279 -27.65 -47.77 6.74
CA PHE A 279 -27.15 -46.38 6.82
C PHE A 279 -28.29 -45.36 6.76
N TYR A 280 -29.26 -45.56 5.85
CA TYR A 280 -30.41 -44.67 5.68
C TYR A 280 -31.63 -45.06 6.54
N ASN A 281 -31.55 -46.14 7.31
CA ASN A 281 -32.64 -46.54 8.19
C ASN A 281 -32.73 -45.62 9.40
N VAL A 282 -33.82 -44.87 9.49
CA VAL A 282 -34.19 -43.98 10.61
C VAL A 282 -35.29 -44.57 11.51
N GLY A 283 -35.53 -45.88 11.41
CA GLY A 283 -36.46 -46.62 12.26
C GLY A 283 -37.93 -46.23 12.02
N HIS A 284 -38.61 -45.95 13.13
CA HIS A 284 -40.03 -45.62 13.21
C HIS A 284 -40.30 -44.11 13.33
N LEU A 285 -39.33 -43.27 12.96
CA LEU A 285 -39.45 -41.82 13.07
C LEU A 285 -40.65 -41.28 12.25
N GLU A 286 -41.48 -40.47 12.89
CA GLU A 286 -42.66 -39.81 12.31
C GLU A 286 -42.55 -38.29 12.44
N LYS A 287 -43.15 -37.57 11.48
CA LYS A 287 -43.42 -36.13 11.60
C LYS A 287 -44.90 -35.89 11.85
N GLN A 288 -45.22 -34.96 12.74
CA GLN A 288 -46.59 -34.51 12.99
C GLN A 288 -46.64 -32.99 12.82
N GLN A 289 -47.63 -32.46 12.09
CA GLN A 289 -47.77 -31.01 11.95
C GLN A 289 -48.10 -30.35 13.30
N ASN A 290 -47.46 -29.22 13.61
CA ASN A 290 -47.74 -28.45 14.82
C ASN A 290 -48.88 -27.45 14.55
N PRO A 291 -50.05 -27.58 15.19
CA PRO A 291 -51.18 -26.68 14.97
C PRO A 291 -50.90 -25.23 15.39
N LEU A 292 -50.06 -25.02 16.41
CA LEU A 292 -49.75 -23.70 16.96
C LEU A 292 -48.75 -22.91 16.09
N GLY A 293 -47.83 -23.60 15.41
CA GLY A 293 -46.83 -22.96 14.55
C GLY A 293 -47.38 -22.52 13.19
N ALA A 294 -48.50 -23.10 12.74
CA ALA A 294 -49.20 -22.71 11.52
C ALA A 294 -50.06 -21.44 11.68
N MET A 295 -50.32 -20.99 12.91
CA MET A 295 -51.20 -19.85 13.22
C MET A 295 -50.47 -18.57 13.66
N ALA A 296 -49.13 -18.55 13.63
CA ALA A 296 -48.34 -17.36 13.96
C ALA A 296 -48.39 -16.34 12.81
N ILE A 297 -49.17 -15.27 12.98
CA ILE A 297 -49.32 -14.17 12.03
C ILE A 297 -47.95 -13.48 11.86
N GLY A 298 -47.41 -13.50 10.63
CA GLY A 298 -46.18 -12.79 10.26
C GLY A 298 -44.94 -13.65 10.02
N SER A 299 -45.02 -14.99 10.15
CA SER A 299 -43.88 -15.87 9.86
C SER A 299 -43.93 -16.35 8.40
N SER A 300 -42.92 -15.99 7.61
CA SER A 300 -42.65 -16.56 6.30
C SER A 300 -42.35 -18.06 6.41
N SER A 301 -43.36 -18.87 6.10
CA SER A 301 -43.22 -20.22 5.53
C SER A 301 -42.11 -21.12 6.08
N ARG A 302 -42.25 -21.60 7.32
CA ARG A 302 -41.69 -22.90 7.71
C ARG A 302 -42.80 -23.76 8.30
N THR A 303 -43.19 -24.81 7.57
CA THR A 303 -44.00 -25.91 8.11
C THR A 303 -43.29 -26.47 9.35
N SER A 304 -43.74 -26.04 10.53
CA SER A 304 -43.23 -26.51 11.81
C SER A 304 -43.88 -27.86 12.10
N TYR A 305 -43.20 -28.93 11.75
CA TYR A 305 -43.56 -30.27 12.19
C TYR A 305 -42.71 -30.66 13.39
N GLU A 306 -43.28 -31.45 14.29
CA GLU A 306 -42.58 -32.09 15.39
C GLU A 306 -42.11 -33.49 14.98
N LEU A 307 -40.91 -33.88 15.41
CA LEU A 307 -40.36 -35.21 15.22
C LEU A 307 -40.73 -36.12 16.39
N ILE A 308 -41.42 -37.22 16.10
CA ILE A 308 -41.88 -38.22 17.08
C ILE A 308 -41.15 -39.53 16.81
N GLY A 309 -40.41 -40.01 17.80
CA GLY A 309 -39.58 -41.20 17.73
C GLY A 309 -38.63 -41.26 18.93
N LYS A 310 -37.79 -42.29 18.98
CA LYS A 310 -36.72 -42.39 19.98
C LYS A 310 -35.63 -41.36 19.73
N ASP A 311 -34.84 -41.07 20.76
CA ASP A 311 -33.76 -40.09 20.66
C ASP A 311 -32.68 -40.55 19.67
N GLU A 312 -32.38 -41.86 19.58
CA GLU A 312 -31.42 -42.38 18.60
C GLU A 312 -31.92 -42.21 17.15
N GLU A 313 -33.23 -42.37 16.91
CA GLU A 313 -33.85 -42.18 15.59
C GLU A 313 -33.79 -40.71 15.16
N LYS A 314 -34.07 -39.79 16.10
CA LYS A 314 -33.95 -38.34 15.88
C LYS A 314 -32.51 -37.92 15.64
N GLU A 315 -31.56 -38.45 16.41
CA GLU A 315 -30.13 -38.16 16.25
C GLU A 315 -29.64 -38.61 14.87
N LYS A 316 -29.92 -39.86 14.47
CA LYS A 316 -29.49 -40.40 13.18
C LYS A 316 -30.09 -39.60 12.02
N TYR A 317 -31.38 -39.26 12.08
CA TYR A 317 -32.02 -38.42 11.06
C TYR A 317 -31.39 -37.02 10.99
N ALA A 318 -31.11 -36.39 12.14
CA ALA A 318 -30.47 -35.09 12.18
C ALA A 318 -29.03 -35.14 11.62
N LEU A 319 -28.27 -36.20 11.92
CA LEU A 319 -26.93 -36.41 11.37
C LEU A 319 -26.94 -36.58 9.86
N LEU A 320 -27.86 -37.39 9.31
CA LEU A 320 -28.00 -37.55 7.85
C LEU A 320 -28.33 -36.23 7.14
N ARG A 321 -29.21 -35.40 7.73
CA ARG A 321 -29.52 -34.08 7.17
C ARG A 321 -28.32 -33.13 7.21
N ARG A 322 -27.59 -33.10 8.33
CA ARG A 322 -26.38 -32.27 8.47
C ARG A 322 -25.28 -32.72 7.51
N LEU A 323 -25.07 -34.04 7.39
CA LEU A 323 -24.12 -34.64 6.46
C LEU A 323 -24.43 -34.21 5.02
N HIS A 324 -25.70 -34.33 4.61
CA HIS A 324 -26.14 -33.90 3.28
C HIS A 324 -25.88 -32.40 3.03
N SER A 325 -26.23 -31.53 3.98
CA SER A 325 -25.94 -30.09 3.86
C SER A 325 -24.45 -29.80 3.71
N GLN A 326 -23.59 -30.51 4.45
CA GLN A 326 -22.14 -30.35 4.33
C GLN A 326 -21.57 -30.87 3.03
N ILE A 327 -22.06 -32.01 2.52
CA ILE A 327 -21.67 -32.53 1.21
C ILE A 327 -22.05 -31.54 0.11
N LYS A 328 -23.25 -30.92 0.20
CA LYS A 328 -23.66 -29.87 -0.74
C LYS A 328 -22.71 -28.69 -0.72
N LEU A 329 -22.42 -28.15 0.46
CA LEU A 329 -21.46 -27.06 0.62
C LEU A 329 -20.07 -27.42 0.08
N TYR A 330 -19.56 -28.61 0.42
CA TYR A 330 -18.28 -29.12 -0.06
C TYR A 330 -18.22 -29.19 -1.59
N ASN A 331 -19.28 -29.70 -2.22
CA ASN A 331 -19.35 -29.79 -3.68
C ASN A 331 -19.43 -28.41 -4.33
N GLU A 332 -20.15 -27.45 -3.72
CA GLU A 332 -20.17 -26.06 -4.21
C GLU A 332 -18.79 -25.42 -4.12
N TRP A 333 -18.07 -25.61 -3.02
CA TRP A 333 -16.68 -25.13 -2.90
C TRP A 333 -15.77 -25.79 -3.91
N LEU A 334 -15.94 -27.09 -4.13
CA LEU A 334 -15.16 -27.84 -5.12
C LEU A 334 -15.35 -27.28 -6.53
N ILE A 335 -16.60 -26.95 -6.92
CA ILE A 335 -16.91 -26.34 -8.22
C ILE A 335 -16.25 -24.96 -8.32
N TYR A 336 -16.51 -24.10 -7.33
CA TYR A 336 -15.99 -22.73 -7.30
C TYR A 336 -14.45 -22.69 -7.35
N PHE A 337 -13.79 -23.48 -6.49
CA PHE A 337 -12.33 -23.57 -6.46
C PHE A 337 -11.76 -24.22 -7.71
N ASN A 338 -12.44 -25.19 -8.33
CA ASN A 338 -11.98 -25.77 -9.59
C ASN A 338 -12.00 -24.76 -10.75
N GLU A 339 -12.91 -23.78 -10.73
CA GLU A 339 -12.89 -22.68 -11.71
C GLU A 339 -11.74 -21.68 -11.44
N LEU A 340 -11.43 -21.41 -10.17
CA LEU A 340 -10.27 -20.58 -9.80
C LEU A 340 -8.92 -21.28 -10.04
N ASP A 341 -8.85 -22.60 -9.85
CA ASP A 341 -7.66 -23.43 -10.11
C ASP A 341 -7.29 -23.50 -11.60
N GLN A 342 -8.22 -23.13 -12.50
CA GLN A 342 -7.95 -23.01 -13.95
C GLN A 342 -7.33 -21.66 -14.34
N LYS A 343 -7.19 -20.73 -13.40
CA LYS A 343 -6.60 -19.41 -13.64
C LYS A 343 -5.17 -19.38 -13.13
N TYR A 344 -4.33 -18.57 -13.78
CA TYR A 344 -3.02 -18.19 -13.26
C TYR A 344 -3.17 -16.99 -12.33
N VAL A 345 -2.37 -16.94 -11.27
CA VAL A 345 -2.34 -15.82 -10.33
C VAL A 345 -0.98 -15.15 -10.31
N LEU A 346 -0.99 -13.83 -10.22
CA LEU A 346 0.20 -13.01 -10.12
C LEU A 346 0.07 -12.05 -8.94
N ASN A 347 1.03 -12.13 -8.02
CA ASN A 347 1.16 -11.21 -6.90
C ASN A 347 2.23 -10.17 -7.20
N LEU A 348 1.85 -8.90 -7.11
CA LEU A 348 2.72 -7.77 -7.40
C LEU A 348 2.69 -6.77 -6.23
N CYS A 349 3.72 -5.94 -6.16
CA CYS A 349 3.75 -4.79 -5.26
C CYS A 349 4.33 -3.55 -5.96
N LEU A 350 3.81 -2.39 -5.58
CA LEU A 350 4.43 -1.09 -5.86
C LEU A 350 5.55 -0.86 -4.84
N SER A 351 6.75 -0.58 -5.34
CA SER A 351 7.96 -0.38 -4.55
C SER A 351 8.47 1.04 -4.73
N ASN A 352 8.85 1.69 -3.63
CA ASN A 352 9.61 2.94 -3.66
C ASN A 352 11.01 2.68 -3.12
N THR A 353 12.00 2.52 -3.99
CA THR A 353 13.42 2.38 -3.64
C THR A 353 14.15 3.71 -3.56
N GLY A 354 13.40 4.81 -3.69
CA GLY A 354 13.92 6.17 -3.67
C GLY A 354 14.30 6.65 -2.28
N THR A 355 14.74 7.90 -2.22
CA THR A 355 15.12 8.55 -0.97
C THR A 355 14.02 9.45 -0.40
N GLN A 356 12.89 9.58 -1.10
CA GLN A 356 11.73 10.38 -0.70
C GLN A 356 10.43 9.58 -0.80
N TYR A 357 9.46 9.90 0.06
CA TYR A 357 8.09 9.39 -0.09
C TYR A 357 7.42 10.03 -1.30
N ASP A 358 6.37 9.39 -1.81
CA ASP A 358 5.55 9.95 -2.87
C ASP A 358 4.07 9.95 -2.52
N GLU A 359 3.30 10.77 -3.24
CA GLU A 359 1.86 10.99 -3.08
C GLU A 359 1.17 11.02 -4.45
N ASP A 360 -0.14 10.78 -4.46
CA ASP A 360 -0.99 10.83 -5.66
C ASP A 360 -0.36 10.03 -6.83
N ILE A 361 -0.05 8.75 -6.56
CA ILE A 361 0.63 7.86 -7.48
C ILE A 361 -0.41 7.16 -8.35
N ASP A 362 -0.39 7.40 -9.66
CA ASP A 362 -1.19 6.66 -10.63
C ASP A 362 -0.34 5.52 -11.21
N VAL A 363 -0.82 4.28 -11.11
CA VAL A 363 -0.14 3.08 -11.59
C VAL A 363 -0.94 2.48 -12.73
N LYS A 364 -0.30 2.24 -13.88
CA LYS A 364 -0.86 1.51 -15.01
C LYS A 364 -0.04 0.26 -15.31
N LEU A 365 -0.72 -0.85 -15.51
CA LEU A 365 -0.13 -2.13 -15.89
C LEU A 365 -0.70 -2.58 -17.22
N PHE A 366 0.15 -3.09 -18.09
CA PHE A 366 -0.18 -3.51 -19.45
C PHE A 366 0.18 -4.97 -19.63
N PHE A 367 -0.80 -5.76 -20.05
CA PHE A 367 -0.67 -7.17 -20.37
C PHE A 367 -1.11 -7.41 -21.81
N GLU A 368 -0.62 -8.46 -22.45
CA GLU A 368 -1.11 -8.85 -23.78
C GLU A 368 -2.63 -9.09 -23.75
N GLU A 369 -3.32 -8.58 -24.77
CA GLU A 369 -4.77 -8.63 -24.87
C GLU A 369 -5.34 -10.04 -24.75
N GLY A 370 -6.39 -10.19 -23.95
CA GLY A 370 -7.13 -11.43 -23.73
C GLY A 370 -6.58 -12.32 -22.62
N LEU A 371 -5.46 -11.96 -21.99
CA LEU A 371 -4.87 -12.74 -20.91
C LEU A 371 -5.48 -12.45 -19.55
N LEU A 372 -5.79 -11.18 -19.26
CA LEU A 372 -6.25 -10.75 -17.94
C LEU A 372 -7.67 -11.26 -17.67
N CYS A 373 -7.88 -11.87 -16.50
CA CYS A 373 -9.21 -12.27 -16.02
C CYS A 373 -9.83 -11.09 -15.26
N LYS A 374 -10.90 -10.51 -15.79
CA LYS A 374 -11.60 -9.40 -15.14
C LYS A 374 -12.46 -9.90 -13.98
N LYS A 375 -12.85 -9.00 -13.08
CA LYS A 375 -13.71 -9.36 -11.93
C LYS A 375 -15.06 -9.93 -12.37
N GLU A 376 -15.60 -9.50 -13.50
CA GLU A 376 -16.86 -10.01 -14.07
C GLU A 376 -16.72 -11.43 -14.65
N GLU A 377 -15.49 -11.90 -14.87
CA GLU A 377 -15.16 -13.23 -15.37
C GLU A 377 -14.80 -14.21 -14.25
N LEU A 378 -14.72 -13.74 -13.01
CA LEU A 378 -14.51 -14.59 -11.84
C LEU A 378 -15.77 -15.44 -11.57
N PRO A 379 -15.60 -16.68 -11.09
CA PRO A 379 -16.72 -17.55 -10.78
C PRO A 379 -17.60 -16.96 -9.68
N ILE A 380 -18.89 -17.32 -9.67
CA ILE A 380 -19.82 -16.92 -8.61
C ILE A 380 -20.03 -18.12 -7.67
N PRO A 381 -19.88 -17.95 -6.34
CA PRO A 381 -20.09 -19.03 -5.39
C PRO A 381 -21.52 -19.59 -5.43
N GLY A 382 -21.64 -20.87 -5.07
CA GLY A 382 -22.93 -21.55 -4.91
C GLY A 382 -23.78 -20.95 -3.79
N ALA A 383 -25.09 -21.20 -3.84
CA ALA A 383 -26.06 -20.60 -2.91
C ALA A 383 -25.81 -20.95 -1.44
N ASN A 384 -25.24 -22.11 -1.14
CA ASN A 384 -24.93 -22.47 0.25
C ASN A 384 -23.64 -21.81 0.73
N ILE A 385 -22.69 -21.51 -0.16
CA ILE A 385 -21.50 -20.70 0.18
C ILE A 385 -21.95 -19.29 0.55
N LEU A 386 -22.70 -18.64 -0.34
CA LEU A 386 -23.16 -17.26 -0.16
C LEU A 386 -23.98 -17.09 1.13
N ARG A 387 -24.87 -18.03 1.44
CA ARG A 387 -25.70 -17.99 2.66
C ARG A 387 -24.97 -18.31 3.96
N GLN A 388 -23.79 -18.92 3.89
CA GLN A 388 -23.08 -19.36 5.10
C GLN A 388 -22.19 -18.26 5.68
N TYR A 389 -21.79 -17.29 4.86
CA TYR A 389 -20.79 -16.29 5.19
C TYR A 389 -21.37 -14.91 4.93
N ASP A 390 -22.09 -14.36 5.92
CA ASP A 390 -22.73 -13.05 5.84
C ASP A 390 -21.71 -11.90 5.70
N ASP A 391 -20.47 -12.09 6.15
CA ASP A 391 -19.42 -11.05 6.13
C ASP A 391 -18.45 -11.18 4.94
N PHE A 392 -18.60 -12.20 4.07
CA PHE A 392 -17.73 -12.43 2.90
C PHE A 392 -16.21 -12.47 3.17
N ASP A 393 -15.77 -12.74 4.40
CA ASP A 393 -14.35 -12.83 4.79
C ASP A 393 -13.49 -13.71 3.86
N TYR A 394 -14.08 -14.73 3.23
CA TYR A 394 -13.37 -15.61 2.31
C TYR A 394 -12.95 -14.90 1.00
N VAL A 395 -13.63 -13.83 0.61
CA VAL A 395 -13.28 -13.00 -0.56
C VAL A 395 -11.93 -12.35 -0.31
N ASP A 396 -11.72 -11.75 0.85
CA ASP A 396 -10.42 -11.22 1.28
C ASP A 396 -9.36 -12.33 1.28
N VAL A 397 -9.66 -13.50 1.85
CA VAL A 397 -8.70 -14.63 1.89
C VAL A 397 -8.24 -15.09 0.50
N ILE A 398 -9.10 -14.99 -0.52
CA ILE A 398 -8.81 -15.47 -1.88
C ILE A 398 -8.17 -14.40 -2.76
N PHE A 399 -8.68 -13.17 -2.67
CA PHE A 399 -8.37 -12.10 -3.63
C PHE A 399 -7.50 -11.00 -3.06
N LYS A 400 -7.33 -10.91 -1.73
CA LYS A 400 -6.59 -9.83 -1.09
C LYS A 400 -5.21 -10.32 -0.62
N PRO A 401 -4.12 -9.69 -1.07
CA PRO A 401 -2.78 -10.04 -0.59
C PRO A 401 -2.62 -9.78 0.92
N GLU A 402 -2.14 -10.78 1.66
CA GLU A 402 -1.90 -10.63 3.10
C GLU A 402 -0.62 -9.84 3.37
N LYS A 403 -0.71 -8.83 4.24
CA LYS A 403 0.42 -8.01 4.68
C LYS A 403 1.56 -8.88 5.22
N THR A 404 2.79 -8.53 4.87
CA THR A 404 4.00 -9.18 5.40
C THR A 404 4.93 -8.18 6.07
N VAL A 405 6.05 -8.68 6.60
CA VAL A 405 7.10 -7.83 7.19
C VAL A 405 7.72 -6.90 6.13
N SER A 406 7.74 -7.33 4.87
CA SER A 406 8.42 -6.63 3.77
C SER A 406 7.46 -5.82 2.88
N ILE A 407 6.16 -6.15 2.89
CA ILE A 407 5.17 -5.57 1.99
C ILE A 407 3.91 -5.21 2.80
N GLN A 408 3.50 -3.95 2.71
CA GLN A 408 2.32 -3.42 3.37
C GLN A 408 1.06 -3.73 2.56
N GLU A 409 -0.09 -3.73 3.24
CA GLU A 409 -1.40 -3.84 2.60
C GLU A 409 -1.74 -2.53 1.87
N TYR A 410 -2.46 -2.64 0.76
CA TYR A 410 -3.08 -1.50 0.10
C TYR A 410 -4.13 -0.86 1.02
N ASP A 411 -4.12 0.46 1.13
CA ASP A 411 -4.98 1.23 2.05
C ASP A 411 -5.99 2.14 1.35
N GLY A 412 -6.06 2.08 0.01
CA GLY A 412 -6.91 2.94 -0.81
C GLY A 412 -8.34 2.42 -1.06
N TYR A 413 -8.79 1.37 -0.35
CA TYR A 413 -10.16 0.87 -0.49
C TYR A 413 -11.18 1.92 -0.03
N GLN A 414 -12.24 2.12 -0.81
CA GLN A 414 -13.36 2.95 -0.37
C GLN A 414 -14.20 2.16 0.63
N LYS A 415 -14.39 2.71 1.84
CA LYS A 415 -15.29 2.11 2.83
C LYS A 415 -16.73 2.41 2.45
N THR A 416 -17.46 1.41 1.97
CA THR A 416 -18.90 1.54 1.78
C THR A 416 -19.59 1.25 3.12
N SER A 417 -20.41 2.18 3.59
CA SER A 417 -21.27 1.99 4.76
C SER A 417 -22.48 1.19 4.31
N TYR A 418 -22.46 -0.13 4.49
CA TYR A 418 -23.61 -0.98 4.22
C TYR A 418 -24.80 -0.51 5.06
N ALA A 419 -25.87 -0.06 4.39
CA ALA A 419 -27.17 0.03 5.03
C ALA A 419 -27.63 -1.39 5.30
N SER A 420 -27.98 -1.71 6.54
CA SER A 420 -28.51 -3.03 6.91
C SER A 420 -29.78 -3.33 6.09
N ARG A 421 -29.64 -4.10 5.02
CA ARG A 421 -30.81 -4.66 4.31
C ARG A 421 -31.44 -5.67 5.27
N PHE A 422 -32.74 -5.55 5.50
CA PHE A 422 -33.42 -6.16 6.65
C PHE A 422 -34.23 -7.43 6.31
N ASP A 423 -33.99 -8.04 5.14
CA ASP A 423 -34.77 -9.22 4.71
C ASP A 423 -33.92 -10.19 3.87
N TRP A 424 -33.09 -10.99 4.54
CA TRP A 424 -32.17 -11.95 3.92
C TRP A 424 -32.85 -13.29 3.67
N SER A 425 -33.42 -13.49 2.49
CA SER A 425 -33.89 -14.82 2.11
C SER A 425 -33.66 -15.23 0.67
N ASP A 426 -33.34 -14.29 -0.23
CA ASP A 426 -33.13 -14.61 -1.64
C ASP A 426 -31.65 -14.85 -1.98
N TYR A 427 -31.40 -15.76 -2.91
CA TYR A 427 -30.06 -16.02 -3.45
C TYR A 427 -29.51 -14.79 -4.18
N ASP A 428 -30.39 -14.06 -4.87
CA ASP A 428 -29.99 -12.89 -5.64
C ASP A 428 -29.44 -11.77 -4.76
N ASP A 429 -29.96 -11.59 -3.54
CA ASP A 429 -29.46 -10.57 -2.58
C ASP A 429 -28.00 -10.86 -2.18
N HIS A 430 -27.69 -12.09 -1.75
CA HIS A 430 -26.32 -12.45 -1.35
C HIS A 430 -25.34 -12.48 -2.52
N LYS A 431 -25.83 -12.69 -3.74
CA LYS A 431 -25.02 -12.60 -4.95
C LYS A 431 -24.63 -11.15 -5.24
N GLU A 432 -25.55 -10.20 -5.06
CA GLU A 432 -25.23 -8.77 -5.18
C GLU A 432 -24.16 -8.36 -4.16
N GLU A 433 -24.27 -8.81 -2.90
CA GLU A 433 -23.27 -8.52 -1.87
C GLU A 433 -21.88 -9.06 -2.22
N TYR A 434 -21.81 -10.29 -2.76
CA TYR A 434 -20.54 -10.85 -3.24
C TYR A 434 -19.93 -9.99 -4.36
N ILE A 435 -20.76 -9.51 -5.29
CA ILE A 435 -20.31 -8.63 -6.37
C ILE A 435 -19.83 -7.29 -5.79
N GLU A 436 -20.55 -6.69 -4.85
CA GLU A 436 -20.15 -5.47 -4.14
C GLU A 436 -18.79 -5.67 -3.44
N ALA A 437 -18.58 -6.79 -2.75
CA ALA A 437 -17.30 -7.12 -2.12
C ALA A 437 -16.15 -7.26 -3.13
N LEU A 438 -16.40 -7.84 -4.31
CA LEU A 438 -15.42 -7.85 -5.39
C LEU A 438 -15.14 -6.45 -5.94
N GLU A 439 -16.15 -5.59 -6.07
CA GLU A 439 -15.97 -4.21 -6.52
C GLU A 439 -15.13 -3.38 -5.54
N GLU A 440 -15.27 -3.62 -4.23
CA GLU A 440 -14.46 -2.97 -3.20
C GLU A 440 -12.98 -3.36 -3.25
N LEU A 441 -12.66 -4.60 -3.65
CA LEU A 441 -11.27 -5.09 -3.74
C LEU A 441 -10.63 -4.77 -5.10
N PHE A 442 -11.34 -5.02 -6.19
CA PHE A 442 -10.85 -4.83 -7.56
C PHE A 442 -11.09 -3.39 -8.04
N VAL A 443 -10.45 -2.43 -7.37
CA VAL A 443 -10.56 -0.98 -7.62
C VAL A 443 -9.81 -0.50 -8.87
N TYR A 444 -9.67 -1.37 -9.87
CA TYR A 444 -8.99 -1.04 -11.12
C TYR A 444 -9.96 -0.42 -12.14
N GLU A 445 -9.48 0.58 -12.85
CA GLU A 445 -10.04 1.00 -14.12
C GLU A 445 -9.46 0.13 -15.24
N TYR A 446 -10.32 -0.35 -16.14
CA TYR A 446 -9.94 -1.24 -17.22
C TYR A 446 -10.00 -0.54 -18.56
N TYR A 447 -8.94 -0.70 -19.35
CA TYR A 447 -8.84 -0.20 -20.71
C TYR A 447 -8.32 -1.32 -21.62
N ASN A 448 -8.63 -1.22 -22.91
CA ASN A 448 -8.11 -2.13 -23.92
C ASN A 448 -7.72 -1.25 -25.12
N GLU A 449 -6.42 -1.12 -25.34
CA GLU A 449 -5.83 -0.23 -26.34
C GLU A 449 -4.56 -0.85 -26.90
N ASP A 450 -4.30 -0.66 -28.20
CA ASP A 450 -3.06 -1.07 -28.87
C ASP A 450 -2.64 -2.55 -28.68
N GLY A 451 -3.61 -3.46 -28.50
CA GLY A 451 -3.36 -4.89 -28.29
C GLY A 451 -2.94 -5.25 -26.86
N PHE A 452 -3.20 -4.36 -25.89
CA PHE A 452 -2.96 -4.59 -24.47
C PHE A 452 -4.25 -4.48 -23.66
N ASP A 453 -4.40 -5.38 -22.68
CA ASP A 453 -5.30 -5.20 -21.54
C ASP A 453 -4.57 -4.35 -20.49
N ILE A 454 -5.18 -3.22 -20.14
CA ILE A 454 -4.58 -2.22 -19.25
C ILE A 454 -5.43 -2.08 -17.99
N ILE A 455 -4.78 -2.19 -16.84
CA ILE A 455 -5.40 -1.86 -15.55
C ILE A 455 -4.72 -0.64 -14.93
N SER A 456 -5.53 0.24 -14.36
CA SER A 456 -5.05 1.46 -13.70
C SER A 456 -5.65 1.58 -12.30
N TYR A 457 -4.83 1.96 -11.31
CA TYR A 457 -5.31 2.26 -9.95
C TYR A 457 -4.46 3.38 -9.32
N LYS A 458 -4.95 3.93 -8.20
CA LYS A 458 -4.30 5.04 -7.48
C LYS A 458 -3.75 4.60 -6.13
N GLN A 459 -2.51 4.96 -5.83
CA GLN A 459 -1.93 4.85 -4.49
C GLN A 459 -1.73 6.27 -3.92
N ASN A 460 -2.44 6.59 -2.84
CA ASN A 460 -2.44 7.95 -2.28
C ASN A 460 -1.08 8.35 -1.69
N TYR A 461 -0.39 7.41 -1.06
CA TYR A 461 0.87 7.65 -0.37
C TYR A 461 1.76 6.40 -0.39
N LEU A 462 3.07 6.59 -0.61
CA LEU A 462 4.05 5.53 -0.46
C LEU A 462 5.35 6.07 0.14
N LYS A 463 5.71 5.56 1.32
CA LYS A 463 6.96 5.95 1.98
C LYS A 463 8.18 5.44 1.22
N HIS A 464 9.27 6.20 1.26
CA HIS A 464 10.57 5.73 0.74
C HIS A 464 11.01 4.41 1.40
N ASN A 465 11.69 3.56 0.64
CA ASN A 465 12.13 2.22 1.04
C ASN A 465 11.01 1.33 1.58
N THR A 466 9.80 1.43 1.02
CA THR A 466 8.67 0.57 1.37
C THR A 466 8.00 -0.01 0.14
N ASN A 467 7.27 -1.09 0.35
CA ASN A 467 6.50 -1.79 -0.67
C ASN A 467 5.05 -1.88 -0.19
N VAL A 468 4.11 -1.71 -1.11
CA VAL A 468 2.67 -1.87 -0.89
C VAL A 468 2.17 -2.85 -1.94
N TYR A 469 1.40 -3.87 -1.52
CA TYR A 469 0.75 -4.77 -2.45
C TYR A 469 -0.17 -4.02 -3.40
N LEU A 470 -0.41 -4.58 -4.58
CA LEU A 470 -1.55 -4.13 -5.39
C LEU A 470 -2.88 -4.33 -4.63
N PRO A 471 -3.96 -3.63 -5.03
CA PRO A 471 -5.27 -3.76 -4.39
C PRO A 471 -5.81 -5.19 -4.31
N SER A 472 -5.48 -6.04 -5.27
CA SER A 472 -5.88 -7.45 -5.26
C SER A 472 -4.83 -8.33 -5.95
N VAL A 473 -4.92 -9.63 -5.70
CA VAL A 473 -4.26 -10.66 -6.52
C VAL A 473 -4.81 -10.57 -7.94
N LEU A 474 -3.92 -10.55 -8.94
CA LEU A 474 -4.33 -10.52 -10.35
C LEU A 474 -4.53 -11.94 -10.86
N TYR A 475 -5.64 -12.16 -11.57
CA TYR A 475 -5.99 -13.45 -12.16
C TYR A 475 -5.87 -13.37 -13.69
N PHE A 476 -5.48 -14.47 -14.32
CA PHE A 476 -5.27 -14.56 -15.76
C PHE A 476 -5.88 -15.85 -16.34
N ASN A 477 -6.49 -15.71 -17.52
CA ASN A 477 -7.05 -16.81 -18.31
C ASN A 477 -5.96 -17.69 -18.95
N ALA A 478 -4.78 -17.11 -19.18
CA ALA A 478 -3.57 -17.81 -19.62
C ALA A 478 -2.34 -17.10 -19.05
N ALA A 479 -1.24 -17.84 -18.89
CA ALA A 479 -0.07 -17.35 -18.18
C ALA A 479 0.58 -16.16 -18.92
N PRO A 480 0.68 -14.97 -18.29
CA PRO A 480 1.25 -13.78 -18.93
C PRO A 480 2.77 -13.87 -19.01
N ASN A 481 3.38 -13.55 -20.16
CA ASN A 481 4.84 -13.65 -20.32
C ASN A 481 5.58 -12.36 -19.94
N VAL A 482 4.94 -11.22 -20.16
CA VAL A 482 5.52 -9.89 -19.98
C VAL A 482 4.50 -8.99 -19.32
N LEU A 483 4.97 -8.19 -18.37
CA LEU A 483 4.23 -7.09 -17.77
C LEU A 483 4.98 -5.79 -18.05
N ARG A 484 4.30 -4.82 -18.67
CA ARG A 484 4.79 -3.44 -18.71
C ARG A 484 4.05 -2.59 -17.71
N TYR A 485 4.72 -1.57 -17.19
CA TYR A 485 4.09 -0.62 -16.30
C TYR A 485 4.50 0.81 -16.61
N GLU A 486 3.58 1.72 -16.32
CA GLU A 486 3.81 3.16 -16.28
C GLU A 486 3.33 3.68 -14.92
N ILE A 487 4.15 4.47 -14.24
CA ILE A 487 3.80 5.07 -12.95
C ILE A 487 4.06 6.56 -13.02
N SER A 488 3.05 7.36 -12.72
CA SER A 488 3.19 8.81 -12.53
C SER A 488 2.88 9.18 -11.10
N SER A 489 3.52 10.23 -10.58
CA SER A 489 3.33 10.66 -9.19
C SER A 489 3.51 12.16 -9.05
N LYS A 490 3.01 12.72 -7.95
CA LYS A 490 3.02 14.17 -7.70
C LYS A 490 4.41 14.78 -7.62
N TYR A 491 5.37 14.07 -7.03
CA TYR A 491 6.73 14.59 -6.82
C TYR A 491 7.72 14.15 -7.91
N SER A 492 7.25 13.51 -8.98
CA SER A 492 8.07 13.14 -10.13
C SER A 492 7.67 13.91 -11.39
N GLU A 493 8.63 14.58 -12.02
CA GLU A 493 8.46 15.21 -13.33
C GLU A 493 8.54 14.20 -14.49
N ILE A 494 8.91 12.96 -14.20
CA ILE A 494 9.01 11.86 -15.17
C ILE A 494 8.03 10.74 -14.85
N THR A 495 7.56 10.06 -15.88
CA THR A 495 6.88 8.76 -15.75
C THR A 495 7.94 7.67 -15.51
N PHE A 496 7.72 6.81 -14.53
CA PHE A 496 8.53 5.60 -14.34
C PHE A 496 7.95 4.50 -15.21
N GLU A 497 8.76 3.99 -16.13
CA GLU A 497 8.35 2.94 -17.05
C GLU A 497 9.26 1.72 -16.86
N GLY A 498 8.69 0.53 -16.98
CA GLY A 498 9.46 -0.70 -16.90
C GLY A 498 8.75 -1.87 -17.53
N GLU A 499 9.53 -2.91 -17.80
CA GLU A 499 9.07 -4.18 -18.35
C GLU A 499 9.66 -5.31 -17.51
N LEU A 500 8.82 -6.25 -17.09
CA LEU A 500 9.18 -7.43 -16.31
C LEU A 500 8.84 -8.69 -17.10
N GLU A 501 9.81 -9.60 -17.19
CA GLU A 501 9.55 -10.97 -17.63
C GLU A 501 8.92 -11.77 -16.48
N ILE A 502 7.86 -12.50 -16.79
CA ILE A 502 7.12 -13.31 -15.83
C ILE A 502 7.52 -14.78 -16.01
N GLU A 503 7.95 -15.40 -14.91
CA GLU A 503 8.27 -16.83 -14.84
C GLU A 503 6.99 -17.66 -14.55
N HIS A 504 7.01 -18.94 -14.90
CA HIS A 504 5.89 -19.89 -14.77
C HIS A 504 6.32 -21.16 -14.06
#